data_AF-A0A946PGM8-F1
#
_entry.id   AF-A0A946PGM8-F1
#
_cell.length_a   1.000
_cell.length_b   1.000
_cell.length_c   1.000
_cell.angle_alpha   90.00
_cell.angle_beta   90.00
_cell.angle_gamma   90.00
#
_symmetry.space_group_name_H-M   'P 1'
#
loop_
_entity.id
_entity.type
_entity.pdbx_description
1 polymer ?
#
loop_
_entity_poly.entity_id
_entity_poly.type
_entity_poly.pdbx_seq_one_letter_code
_entity_poly.pdbx_strand_id
1 'polypeptide(L)'
;MTPGGSACPDCGLDDTEGANFCPSCGSQLLTGDDEATDSFEAVPVSPHEDDRAQFPPGCGLFVVDSGPKAGSRYGLESDLTTVGRHRSADIL
;
A
#
# COMPACT_ATOMS: atom_id res chain seq x y z
N MET A 1 20.05 -22.43 -19.28
CA MET A 1 20.35 -21.54 -18.14
C MET A 1 19.75 -20.19 -18.48
N THR A 2 18.61 -19.84 -17.89
CA THR A 2 17.97 -18.54 -18.07
C THR A 2 18.71 -17.53 -17.18
N PRO A 3 19.23 -16.41 -17.70
CA PRO A 3 19.98 -15.45 -16.90
C PRO A 3 19.06 -14.81 -15.87
N GLY A 4 19.57 -14.65 -14.66
CA GLY A 4 18.81 -14.41 -13.44
C GLY A 4 18.07 -13.08 -13.41
N GLY A 5 16.88 -13.13 -12.83
CA GLY A 5 16.11 -11.97 -12.44
C GLY A 5 16.99 -11.01 -11.63
N SER A 6 16.95 -9.72 -12.00
CA SER A 6 17.67 -8.67 -11.30
C SER A 6 17.32 -8.70 -9.82
N ALA A 7 18.31 -8.82 -8.94
CA ALA A 7 18.06 -8.70 -7.51
C ALA A 7 17.68 -7.26 -7.16
N CYS A 8 16.81 -7.08 -6.16
CA CYS A 8 16.48 -5.74 -5.69
C CYS A 8 17.73 -5.03 -5.14
N PRO A 9 18.06 -3.80 -5.58
CA PRO A 9 19.27 -3.10 -5.14
C PRO A 9 19.23 -2.66 -3.67
N ASP A 10 18.05 -2.64 -3.06
CA ASP A 10 17.84 -2.14 -1.69
C ASP A 10 17.86 -3.28 -0.66
N CYS A 11 17.07 -4.34 -0.88
CA CYS A 11 16.98 -5.47 0.05
C CYS A 11 17.58 -6.78 -0.45
N GLY A 12 18.08 -6.83 -1.70
CA GLY A 12 18.78 -7.99 -2.24
C GLY A 12 17.90 -9.18 -2.62
N LEU A 13 16.57 -9.02 -2.66
CA LEU A 13 15.66 -10.09 -3.04
C LEU A 13 15.88 -10.49 -4.51
N ASP A 14 16.18 -11.77 -4.75
CA ASP A 14 16.22 -12.38 -6.09
C ASP A 14 14.82 -12.51 -6.71
N ASP A 15 14.74 -12.68 -8.04
CA ASP A 15 13.50 -12.93 -8.78
C ASP A 15 12.52 -11.74 -8.81
N THR A 16 13.03 -10.56 -9.18
CA THR A 16 12.17 -9.37 -9.38
C THR A 16 11.69 -9.19 -10.82
N GLU A 17 11.65 -10.27 -11.60
CA GLU A 17 11.45 -10.20 -13.04
C GLU A 17 10.02 -9.69 -13.37
N GLY A 18 9.94 -8.57 -14.10
CA GLY A 18 8.67 -7.96 -14.48
C GLY A 18 7.91 -7.21 -13.38
N ALA A 19 8.47 -7.10 -12.16
CA ALA A 19 7.85 -6.35 -11.08
C ALA A 19 8.23 -4.85 -11.15
N ASN A 20 7.23 -3.95 -11.07
CA ASN A 20 7.50 -2.51 -10.96
C ASN A 20 8.09 -2.12 -9.60
N PHE A 21 7.72 -2.83 -8.53
CA PHE A 21 8.17 -2.61 -7.16
C PHE A 21 8.58 -3.94 -6.52
N CYS A 22 9.58 -3.91 -5.64
CA CYS A 22 10.07 -5.09 -4.94
C CYS A 22 8.99 -5.68 -4.03
N PRO A 23 8.67 -6.98 -4.13
CA PRO A 23 7.64 -7.60 -3.30
C PRO A 23 8.10 -7.83 -1.85
N SER A 24 9.40 -7.69 -1.55
CA SER A 24 9.90 -7.70 -0.17
C SER A 24 9.94 -6.29 0.40
N CYS A 25 10.86 -5.43 -0.06
CA CYS A 25 11.07 -4.12 0.56
C CYS A 25 10.23 -2.98 -0.03
N GLY A 26 9.51 -3.19 -1.13
CA GLY A 26 8.67 -2.15 -1.75
C GLY A 26 9.43 -1.14 -2.62
N SER A 27 10.77 -1.19 -2.68
CA SER A 27 11.60 -0.31 -3.49
C SER A 27 11.25 -0.43 -4.99
N GLN A 28 11.16 0.69 -5.70
CA GLN A 28 10.92 0.70 -7.14
C GLN A 28 12.05 -0.02 -7.88
N LEU A 29 11.68 -0.89 -8.82
CA LEU A 29 12.61 -1.71 -9.61
C LEU A 29 12.62 -1.32 -11.07
N LEU A 30 11.47 -0.89 -11.58
CA LEU A 30 11.33 -0.31 -12.91
C LEU A 30 11.01 1.17 -12.73
N THR A 31 11.84 2.03 -13.32
CA THR A 31 11.50 3.43 -13.55
C THR A 31 10.51 3.49 -14.71
N GLY A 32 9.29 3.01 -14.47
CA GLY A 32 8.16 3.22 -15.38
C GLY A 32 7.68 4.66 -15.24
N ASP A 33 7.21 5.23 -16.36
CA ASP A 33 6.72 6.60 -16.47
C ASP A 33 5.88 7.00 -15.24
N ASP A 34 6.33 8.04 -14.55
CA ASP A 34 5.74 8.58 -13.32
C ASP A 34 4.42 9.29 -13.69
N GLU A 35 3.41 8.54 -14.12
CA GLU A 35 2.04 9.07 -14.21
C GLU A 35 1.58 9.29 -12.78
N ALA A 36 1.68 10.55 -12.34
CA ALA A 36 1.17 11.01 -11.08
C ALA A 36 -0.28 10.53 -10.94
N THR A 37 -0.54 9.74 -9.90
CA THR A 37 -1.91 9.38 -9.53
C THR A 37 -2.68 10.67 -9.31
N ASP A 38 -3.78 10.81 -10.05
CA ASP A 38 -4.62 12.00 -10.14
C ASP A 38 -4.78 12.71 -8.78
N SER A 39 -4.51 14.01 -8.78
CA SER A 39 -4.56 14.82 -7.56
C SER A 39 -6.01 14.98 -7.11
N PHE A 40 -6.38 14.40 -5.97
CA PHE A 40 -7.72 14.55 -5.43
C PHE A 40 -7.86 15.92 -4.73
N GLU A 41 -8.86 16.71 -5.14
CA GLU A 41 -9.28 17.88 -4.36
C GLU A 41 -10.01 17.40 -3.11
N ALA A 42 -9.51 17.78 -1.93
CA ALA A 42 -10.15 17.45 -0.67
C ALA A 42 -11.51 18.18 -0.58
N VAL A 43 -12.59 17.48 -0.90
CA VAL A 43 -13.96 17.94 -0.65
C VAL A 43 -14.15 18.01 0.87
N PRO A 44 -14.82 19.05 1.42
CA PRO A 44 -14.99 19.23 2.87
C PRO A 44 -15.90 18.18 3.55
N VAL A 45 -16.47 17.23 2.80
CA VAL A 45 -17.17 16.07 3.36
C VAL A 45 -16.14 14.97 3.61
N SER A 46 -16.11 14.42 4.82
CA SER A 46 -15.26 13.25 5.05
C SER A 46 -15.87 12.08 4.27
N PRO A 47 -15.17 11.49 3.29
CA PRO A 47 -15.65 10.26 2.70
C PRO A 47 -15.77 9.19 3.80
N HIS A 48 -16.77 8.31 3.67
CA HIS A 48 -17.01 7.18 4.58
C HIS A 48 -17.53 7.51 6.00
N GLU A 49 -18.38 8.54 6.16
CA GLU A 49 -19.05 8.85 7.44
C GLU A 49 -19.85 7.66 8.01
N ASP A 50 -20.59 6.94 7.17
CA ASP A 50 -21.35 5.75 7.57
C ASP A 50 -20.45 4.64 8.13
N ASP A 51 -19.25 4.50 7.57
CA ASP A 51 -18.27 3.54 8.05
C ASP A 51 -17.69 4.00 9.38
N ARG A 52 -17.39 5.29 9.52
CA ARG A 52 -16.91 5.84 10.79
C ARG A 52 -17.92 5.62 11.92
N ALA A 53 -19.22 5.73 11.64
CA ALA A 53 -20.28 5.50 12.62
C ALA A 53 -20.36 4.05 13.12
N GLN A 54 -19.89 3.07 12.33
CA GLN A 54 -19.89 1.65 12.69
C GLN A 54 -18.65 1.23 13.49
N PHE A 55 -17.60 2.04 13.51
CA PHE A 55 -16.36 1.73 14.21
C PHE A 55 -16.33 2.28 15.64
N PRO A 56 -15.72 1.55 16.61
CA PRO A 56 -15.60 2.01 17.99
C PRO A 56 -14.99 3.41 18.10
N PRO A 57 -15.50 4.26 19.00
CA PRO A 57 -14.85 5.53 19.30
C PRO A 57 -13.45 5.24 19.89
N GLY A 58 -12.45 6.01 19.46
CA GLY A 58 -11.06 5.86 19.91
C GLY A 58 -10.14 5.03 19.02
N CYS A 59 -10.66 4.33 18.00
CA CYS A 59 -9.85 3.70 16.96
C CYS A 59 -9.77 4.58 15.71
N GLY A 60 -8.62 4.59 15.04
CA GLY A 60 -8.50 5.14 13.69
C GLY A 60 -9.18 4.23 12.66
N LEU A 61 -9.54 4.77 11.50
CA LEU A 61 -10.10 4.02 10.38
C LEU A 61 -9.28 4.32 9.13
N PHE A 62 -8.75 3.28 8.49
CA PHE A 62 -8.07 3.37 7.20
C PHE A 62 -8.91 2.67 6.13
N VAL A 63 -9.29 3.42 5.09
CA VAL A 63 -10.12 2.93 3.98
C VAL A 63 -9.33 2.99 2.69
N VAL A 64 -9.36 1.90 1.93
CA VAL A 64 -8.75 1.85 0.59
C VAL A 64 -9.82 2.19 -0.43
N ASP A 65 -9.74 3.38 -1.03
CA ASP A 65 -10.71 3.83 -2.04
C ASP A 65 -10.44 3.26 -3.44
N SER A 66 -9.16 2.99 -3.74
CA SER A 66 -8.71 2.65 -5.09
C SER A 66 -7.59 1.61 -5.08
N GLY A 67 -7.44 0.90 -6.20
CA GLY A 67 -6.46 -0.18 -6.37
C GLY A 67 -7.01 -1.57 -6.03
N PRO A 68 -6.17 -2.61 -6.01
CA PRO A 68 -6.60 -4.01 -5.89
C PRO A 68 -7.37 -4.36 -4.62
N LYS A 69 -7.27 -3.51 -3.58
CA LYS A 69 -7.90 -3.68 -2.27
C LYS A 69 -9.03 -2.67 -2.01
N ALA A 70 -9.51 -1.98 -3.04
CA ALA A 70 -10.59 -1.00 -2.92
C ALA A 70 -11.81 -1.57 -2.17
N GLY A 71 -12.36 -0.79 -1.23
CA GLY A 71 -13.46 -1.17 -0.35
C GLY A 71 -13.04 -1.80 0.99
N SER A 72 -11.74 -2.06 1.20
CA SER A 72 -11.24 -2.59 2.47
C SER A 72 -11.25 -1.52 3.57
N ARG A 73 -11.56 -1.93 4.80
CA ARG A 73 -11.66 -1.07 5.99
C ARG A 73 -10.85 -1.69 7.12
N TYR A 74 -9.90 -0.95 7.64
CA TYR A 74 -9.00 -1.40 8.70
C TYR A 74 -9.16 -0.50 9.92
N GLY A 75 -9.44 -1.12 11.07
CA GLY A 75 -9.38 -0.44 12.36
C GLY A 75 -7.94 -0.29 12.80
N LEU A 76 -7.53 0.95 13.10
CA LEU A 76 -6.21 1.25 13.63
C LEU A 76 -6.31 1.33 15.15
N GLU A 77 -5.99 0.21 15.81
CA GLU A 77 -6.07 0.05 17.26
C GLU A 77 -4.73 0.29 17.99
N SER A 78 -3.62 0.28 17.26
CA SER A 78 -2.27 0.46 17.79
C SER A 78 -1.74 1.88 17.52
N ASP A 79 -0.79 2.33 18.34
CA ASP A 79 -0.12 3.64 18.16
C ASP A 79 0.66 3.74 16.84
N LEU A 80 1.17 2.61 16.35
CA LEU A 80 1.85 2.48 15.06
C LEU A 80 1.24 1.32 14.29
N THR A 81 0.82 1.58 13.05
CA THR A 81 0.40 0.56 12.08
C THR A 81 1.21 0.76 10.80
N THR A 82 1.90 -0.29 10.36
CA THR A 82 2.73 -0.29 9.16
C THR A 82 1.94 -0.77 7.95
N VAL A 83 2.09 -0.07 6.83
CA VAL A 83 1.42 -0.40 5.56
C VAL A 83 2.49 -0.64 4.51
N GLY A 84 2.41 -1.76 3.80
CA GLY A 84 3.39 -2.09 2.76
C GLY A 84 3.26 -3.50 2.24
N ARG A 85 4.15 -3.88 1.31
CA ARG A 85 4.10 -5.20 0.65
C ARG A 85 4.92 -6.26 1.38
N HIS A 86 5.69 -5.86 2.38
CA HIS A 86 6.49 -6.78 3.17
C HIS A 86 5.59 -7.63 4.06
N ARG A 87 5.90 -8.92 4.19
CA ARG A 87 5.18 -9.87 5.06
C ARG A 87 5.12 -9.49 6.55
N SER A 88 5.91 -8.51 6.98
CA SER A 88 5.89 -7.99 8.34
C SER A 88 5.04 -6.72 8.49
N ALA A 89 4.48 -6.20 7.40
CA ALA A 89 3.57 -5.06 7.49
C ALA A 89 2.24 -5.52 8.09
N ASP A 90 1.63 -4.64 8.90
CA ASP A 90 0.34 -4.92 9.53
C ASP A 90 -0.79 -4.93 8.50
N ILE A 91 -0.69 -4.08 7.47
CA ILE A 91 -1.63 -4.00 6.36
C ILE A 91 -0.86 -4.20 5.05
N LEU A 92 -1.19 -5.28 4.35
CA LEU A 92 -0.70 -5.60 3.00
C LEU A 92 -1.49 -4.89 1.91
#